data_AF-A0A073JD05-F1
#
_entry.id   AF-A0A073JD05-F1
#
_cell.length_a   1.000
_cell.length_b   1.000
_cell.length_c   1.000
_cell.angle_alpha   90.00
_cell.angle_beta   90.00
_cell.angle_gamma   90.00
#
_symmetry.space_group_name_H-M   'P 1'
#
loop_
_entity.id
_entity.type
_entity.pdbx_description
1 polymer ?
#
loop_
_entity_poly.entity_id
_entity_poly.type
_entity_poly.pdbx_seq_one_letter_code
_entity_poly.pdbx_strand_id
1 'polypeptide(L)'
;MADTLPLHTDVPATAHALGARAIRVDIAGLLGRVNAAIRDTGMVLEQVSDLSGGQALLSHPRVHLRVSAHRRKLPRQVIAGALASPFAKARIPDYDGLFAAHTGFVTLDVGHGAGPEEAIKDKLPLVLRLRVLKAALDALIATTPVTLVHWVQSDMVCTPSELDIWKGRDLPFSLVMHPLPLPAGPDIDGAARLGMVAGCSEHLLGKTLYLDPMPRDQATGFRQLISILNEHHEGRIHLNHGDSLELTDGTVLHVRHENAVSADRCGRICVGLTPPQVRAPTGTDAAGFEDRLSRLRGVARGGEKMAVSIHDKVEADSRPRKSLLSRLAFPLLVRGVAVPALFLALYYTFVAPPKPVSLAGNSPKADALLPSQITSAQGTAQP
;
A
#
# COMPACT_ATOMS: atom_id res chain seq x y z
N MET A 1 -8.32 -6.10 -19.08
CA MET A 1 -9.60 -5.57 -18.55
C MET A 1 -9.36 -4.99 -17.16
N ALA A 2 -8.58 -3.90 -17.04
CA ALA A 2 -8.16 -3.32 -15.76
C ALA A 2 -8.73 -1.89 -15.52
N ASP A 3 -9.77 -1.52 -16.26
CA ASP A 3 -10.24 -0.12 -16.39
C ASP A 3 -11.41 0.27 -15.46
N THR A 4 -11.89 -0.61 -14.57
CA THR A 4 -13.27 -0.45 -14.04
C THR A 4 -13.42 -0.14 -12.56
N LEU A 5 -12.34 0.03 -11.78
CA LEU A 5 -12.51 0.63 -10.45
C LEU A 5 -12.39 2.15 -10.58
N PRO A 6 -13.44 2.93 -10.23
CA PRO A 6 -13.36 4.39 -10.17
C PRO A 6 -12.44 4.78 -9.00
N LEU A 7 -11.14 4.71 -9.26
CA LEU A 7 -10.12 5.20 -8.36
C LEU A 7 -10.33 6.69 -8.18
N HIS A 8 -10.24 7.19 -6.95
CA HIS A 8 -10.38 8.61 -6.68
C HIS A 8 -9.39 9.39 -7.55
N THR A 9 -9.93 10.27 -8.39
CA THR A 9 -9.15 10.99 -9.41
C THR A 9 -8.35 12.15 -8.81
N ASP A 10 -8.60 12.49 -7.56
CA ASP A 10 -7.97 13.61 -6.85
C ASP A 10 -6.73 13.21 -6.03
N VAL A 11 -6.37 11.93 -6.03
CA VAL A 11 -5.15 11.46 -5.35
C VAL A 11 -3.94 12.02 -6.11
N PRO A 12 -2.99 12.69 -5.44
CA PRO A 12 -1.80 13.21 -6.10
C PRO A 12 -0.96 12.05 -6.65
N ALA A 13 -0.45 12.21 -7.88
CA ALA A 13 0.47 11.25 -8.45
C ALA A 13 1.90 11.79 -8.41
N THR A 14 2.50 11.80 -7.21
CA THR A 14 3.78 12.47 -6.95
C THR A 14 4.82 11.52 -6.36
N ALA A 15 6.09 11.72 -6.73
CA ALA A 15 7.24 11.08 -6.09
C ALA A 15 8.40 12.06 -5.94
N HIS A 16 9.20 11.89 -4.87
CA HIS A 16 10.46 12.61 -4.69
C HIS A 16 11.64 11.65 -4.81
N ALA A 17 12.55 11.94 -5.72
CA ALA A 17 13.81 11.21 -5.89
C ALA A 17 14.96 12.04 -5.32
N LEU A 18 15.58 11.54 -4.24
CA LEU A 18 16.60 12.25 -3.46
C LEU A 18 17.99 11.74 -3.83
N GLY A 19 18.94 12.66 -3.98
CA GLY A 19 20.33 12.37 -4.31
C GLY A 19 21.30 12.91 -3.27
N ALA A 20 22.38 12.17 -3.01
CA ALA A 20 23.51 12.65 -2.20
C ALA A 20 24.25 13.84 -2.86
N ARG A 21 24.04 14.06 -4.16
CA ARG A 21 24.60 15.17 -4.94
C ARG A 21 23.47 15.91 -5.65
N ALA A 22 23.77 17.12 -6.14
CA ALA A 22 22.86 17.86 -7.00
C ALA A 22 22.49 17.01 -8.23
N ILE A 23 21.19 16.75 -8.38
CA ILE A 23 20.66 15.98 -9.49
C ILE A 23 20.54 16.88 -10.72
N ARG A 24 21.09 16.43 -11.85
CA ARG A 24 20.84 17.00 -13.17
C ARG A 24 19.99 16.02 -13.95
N VAL A 25 18.88 16.49 -14.51
CA VAL A 25 17.95 15.65 -15.26
C VAL A 25 18.17 15.91 -16.75
N ASP A 26 18.51 14.86 -17.49
CA ASP A 26 18.45 14.86 -18.96
C ASP A 26 16.98 14.68 -19.37
N ILE A 27 16.29 15.80 -19.65
CA ILE A 27 14.86 15.80 -19.96
C ILE A 27 14.56 15.05 -21.26
N ALA A 28 15.42 15.16 -22.27
CA ALA A 28 15.22 14.48 -23.55
C ALA A 28 15.37 12.96 -23.39
N GLY A 29 16.42 12.52 -22.68
CA GLY A 29 16.62 11.11 -22.35
C GLY A 29 15.52 10.53 -21.46
N LEU A 30 15.05 11.31 -20.48
CA LEU A 30 13.90 10.97 -19.64
C LEU A 30 12.64 10.78 -20.48
N LEU A 31 12.29 11.75 -21.33
CA LEU A 31 11.11 11.72 -22.19
C LEU A 31 11.10 10.48 -23.09
N GLY A 32 12.21 10.19 -23.78
CA GLY A 32 12.33 9.02 -24.65
C GLY A 32 12.07 7.71 -23.90
N ARG A 33 12.61 7.57 -22.68
CA ARG A 33 12.41 6.37 -21.84
C ARG A 33 10.99 6.27 -21.30
N VAL A 34 10.39 7.39 -20.89
CA VAL A 34 9.00 7.43 -20.42
C VAL A 34 8.05 7.00 -21.54
N ASN A 35 8.15 7.61 -22.72
CA ASN A 35 7.31 7.27 -23.87
C ASN A 35 7.49 5.81 -24.31
N ALA A 36 8.71 5.27 -24.24
CA ALA A 36 8.94 3.85 -24.51
C ALA A 36 8.24 2.93 -23.49
N ALA A 37 8.24 3.31 -22.21
CA ALA A 37 7.65 2.53 -21.12
C ALA A 37 6.11 2.58 -21.09
N ILE A 38 5.50 3.67 -21.54
CA ILE A 38 4.03 3.84 -21.55
C ILE A 38 3.39 3.60 -22.93
N ARG A 39 4.15 3.12 -23.91
CA ARG A 39 3.72 2.95 -25.30
C ARG A 39 2.43 2.13 -25.45
N ASP A 40 2.24 1.12 -24.59
CA ASP A 40 1.05 0.26 -24.57
C ASP A 40 -0.24 0.99 -24.15
N THR A 41 -0.11 2.14 -23.48
CA THR A 41 -1.25 2.98 -23.08
C THR A 41 -1.80 3.84 -24.23
N GLY A 42 -1.08 3.91 -25.35
CA GLY A 42 -1.41 4.79 -26.48
C GLY A 42 -1.14 6.28 -26.23
N MET A 43 -0.59 6.64 -25.07
CA MET A 43 -0.19 8.01 -24.75
C MET A 43 1.23 8.28 -25.21
N VAL A 44 1.46 9.48 -25.76
CA VAL A 44 2.79 10.00 -26.08
C VAL A 44 2.89 11.38 -25.46
N LEU A 45 3.86 11.56 -24.56
CA LEU A 45 4.16 12.86 -23.97
C LEU A 45 5.05 13.66 -24.92
N GLU A 46 4.84 14.97 -24.98
CA GLU A 46 5.65 15.93 -25.72
C GLU A 46 6.26 16.93 -24.75
N GLN A 47 7.49 17.36 -24.99
CA GLN A 47 8.10 18.40 -24.17
C GLN A 47 7.50 19.76 -24.52
N VAL A 48 6.91 20.43 -23.52
CA VAL A 48 6.52 21.83 -23.65
C VAL A 48 7.77 22.67 -23.48
N SER A 49 8.16 23.38 -24.55
CA SER A 49 9.25 24.34 -24.49
C SER A 49 8.83 25.50 -23.56
N ASP A 50 9.79 26.09 -22.84
CA ASP A 50 9.61 27.37 -22.14
C ASP A 50 9.16 27.34 -20.66
N LEU A 51 9.77 26.47 -19.84
CA LEU A 51 9.67 26.58 -18.38
C LEU A 51 10.97 27.12 -17.76
N SER A 52 10.83 28.26 -17.06
CA SER A 52 11.92 28.86 -16.30
C SER A 52 12.16 28.11 -14.98
N GLY A 53 13.39 28.20 -14.44
CA GLY A 53 13.66 27.78 -13.06
C GLY A 53 13.95 26.29 -12.83
N GLY A 54 14.46 25.56 -13.83
CA GLY A 54 14.87 24.15 -13.65
C GLY A 54 13.70 23.18 -13.56
N GLN A 55 12.58 23.56 -14.19
CA GLN A 55 11.38 22.74 -14.34
C GLN A 55 11.23 22.33 -15.79
N ALA A 56 10.63 21.17 -16.00
CA ALA A 56 10.20 20.70 -17.31
C ALA A 56 8.78 20.16 -17.21
N LEU A 57 8.03 20.28 -18.31
CA LEU A 57 6.68 19.77 -18.44
C LEU A 57 6.62 18.92 -19.69
N LEU A 58 6.23 17.67 -19.48
CA LEU A 58 5.97 16.69 -20.51
C LEU A 58 4.45 16.53 -20.57
N SER A 59 3.85 16.77 -21.73
CA SER A 59 2.42 17.03 -21.87
C SER A 59 1.77 16.08 -22.87
N HIS A 60 0.53 15.71 -22.59
CA HIS A 60 -0.39 15.02 -23.46
C HIS A 60 -1.81 15.56 -23.16
N PRO A 61 -2.76 15.59 -24.11
CA PRO A 61 -4.09 16.18 -23.88
C PRO A 61 -4.85 15.68 -22.64
N ARG A 62 -4.51 14.50 -22.13
CA ARG A 62 -5.16 13.88 -20.95
C ARG A 62 -4.30 13.86 -19.69
N VAL A 63 -2.99 14.09 -19.79
CA VAL A 63 -2.05 13.91 -18.67
C VAL A 63 -0.80 14.73 -18.89
N HIS A 64 -0.24 15.26 -17.81
CA HIS A 64 1.06 15.89 -17.84
C HIS A 64 1.95 15.33 -16.75
N LEU A 65 3.26 15.37 -16.98
CA LEU A 65 4.31 15.05 -16.04
C LEU A 65 5.17 16.30 -15.86
N ARG A 66 5.12 16.87 -14.66
CA ARG A 66 5.99 17.96 -14.23
C ARG A 66 7.22 17.37 -13.55
N VAL A 67 8.39 17.81 -13.99
CA VAL A 67 9.69 17.44 -13.43
C VAL A 67 10.33 18.69 -12.86
N SER A 68 10.57 18.72 -11.55
CA SER A 68 11.16 19.89 -10.86
C SER A 68 12.43 19.48 -10.13
N ALA A 69 13.58 20.03 -10.53
CA ALA A 69 14.85 19.76 -9.86
C ALA A 69 15.14 20.82 -8.79
N HIS A 70 15.45 20.37 -7.57
CA HIS A 70 15.69 21.23 -6.42
C HIS A 70 17.13 21.06 -5.90
N ARG A 71 17.85 22.17 -5.76
CA ARG A 71 19.23 22.22 -5.22
C ARG A 71 19.28 22.39 -3.69
N ARG A 72 18.21 21.99 -3.01
CA ARG A 72 18.06 22.05 -1.55
C ARG A 72 17.58 20.72 -1.03
N LYS A 73 17.73 20.47 0.27
CA LYS A 73 17.13 19.30 0.92
C LYS A 73 15.60 19.36 0.86
N LEU A 74 14.97 18.20 0.72
CA LEU A 74 13.55 18.01 0.96
C LEU A 74 13.28 18.32 2.45
N PRO A 75 12.27 19.13 2.79
CA PRO A 75 11.94 19.39 4.19
C PRO A 75 11.54 18.09 4.89
N ARG A 76 12.11 17.81 6.08
CA ARG A 76 11.86 16.56 6.82
C ARG A 76 10.38 16.33 7.11
N GLN A 77 9.61 17.38 7.35
CA GLN A 77 8.17 17.32 7.59
C GLN A 77 7.37 16.66 6.45
N VAL A 78 7.88 16.69 5.20
CA VAL A 78 7.21 16.08 4.03
C VAL A 78 7.28 14.56 4.08
N ILE A 79 8.32 14.00 4.68
CA ILE A 79 8.64 12.55 4.68
C ILE A 79 8.62 11.96 6.10
N ALA A 80 8.26 12.77 7.11
CA ALA A 80 8.37 12.39 8.51
C ALA A 80 7.50 11.16 8.84
N GLY A 81 6.29 11.08 8.27
CA GLY A 81 5.40 9.91 8.40
C GLY A 81 6.05 8.65 7.84
N ALA A 82 6.49 8.70 6.58
CA ALA A 82 7.18 7.60 5.92
C ALA A 82 8.40 7.09 6.71
N LEU A 83 9.26 7.99 7.19
CA LEU A 83 10.46 7.65 7.96
C LEU A 83 10.13 7.09 9.36
N ALA A 84 9.03 7.56 9.97
CA ALA A 84 8.57 7.07 11.27
C ALA A 84 7.77 5.76 11.17
N SER A 85 7.40 5.33 9.96
CA SER A 85 6.59 4.14 9.78
C SER A 85 7.28 2.89 10.35
N PRO A 86 6.54 1.98 11.03
CA PRO A 86 7.10 0.71 11.49
C PRO A 86 7.73 -0.10 10.35
N PHE A 87 7.19 0.06 9.14
CA PHE A 87 7.67 -0.59 7.95
C PHE A 87 9.06 -0.09 7.51
N ALA A 88 9.28 1.23 7.52
CA ALA A 88 10.61 1.79 7.27
C ALA A 88 11.63 1.34 8.32
N LYS A 89 11.22 1.25 9.60
CA LYS A 89 12.08 0.81 10.71
C LYS A 89 12.42 -0.68 10.68
N ALA A 90 11.56 -1.52 10.10
CA ALA A 90 11.76 -2.95 10.01
C ALA A 90 12.67 -3.39 8.84
N ARG A 91 12.99 -2.47 7.93
CA ARG A 91 13.81 -2.76 6.74
C ARG A 91 15.29 -2.53 6.99
N ILE A 92 16.11 -3.15 6.15
CA ILE A 92 17.58 -3.13 6.24
C ILE A 92 18.19 -1.74 5.95
N PRO A 93 17.74 -0.97 4.94
CA PRO A 93 18.37 0.32 4.63
C PRO A 93 18.20 1.35 5.75
N ASP A 94 19.29 2.08 6.06
CA ASP A 94 19.23 3.25 6.94
C ASP A 94 18.60 4.45 6.22
N TYR A 95 17.27 4.47 6.15
CA TYR A 95 16.54 5.55 5.49
C TYR A 95 16.76 6.92 6.15
N ASP A 96 16.96 6.97 7.47
CA ASP A 96 17.26 8.22 8.18
C ASP A 96 18.64 8.75 7.80
N GLY A 97 19.66 7.89 7.71
CA GLY A 97 20.98 8.24 7.21
C GLY A 97 20.99 8.68 5.75
N LEU A 98 20.29 7.96 4.87
CA LEU A 98 20.12 8.34 3.46
C LEU A 98 19.43 9.69 3.33
N PHE A 99 18.38 9.93 4.12
CA PHE A 99 17.72 11.22 4.18
C PHE A 99 18.60 12.30 4.83
N ALA A 100 19.46 11.99 5.79
CA ALA A 100 20.40 12.99 6.32
C ALA A 100 21.44 13.39 5.26
N ALA A 101 21.90 12.44 4.44
CA ALA A 101 22.96 12.62 3.46
C ALA A 101 22.54 13.32 2.16
N HIS A 102 21.25 13.33 1.80
CA HIS A 102 20.82 13.96 0.55
C HIS A 102 21.07 15.48 0.55
N THR A 103 21.37 16.03 -0.63
CA THR A 103 21.66 17.46 -0.83
C THR A 103 20.70 18.13 -1.80
N GLY A 104 20.04 17.33 -2.65
CA GLY A 104 19.04 17.78 -3.60
C GLY A 104 18.00 16.70 -3.86
N PHE A 105 16.92 17.08 -4.53
CA PHE A 105 15.87 16.15 -4.94
C PHE A 105 15.21 16.58 -6.24
N VAL A 106 14.59 15.63 -6.92
CA VAL A 106 13.69 15.86 -8.04
C VAL A 106 12.28 15.50 -7.62
N THR A 107 11.33 16.38 -7.89
CA THR A 107 9.90 16.08 -7.76
C THR A 107 9.37 15.70 -9.13
N LEU A 108 8.74 14.52 -9.20
CA LEU A 108 7.98 14.06 -10.34
C LEU A 108 6.50 14.14 -9.95
N ASP A 109 5.71 14.90 -10.69
CA ASP A 109 4.29 15.11 -10.40
C ASP A 109 3.46 14.87 -11.66
N VAL A 110 2.46 14.01 -11.57
CA VAL A 110 1.61 13.61 -12.68
C VAL A 110 0.18 14.11 -12.45
N GLY A 111 -0.18 15.16 -13.19
CA GLY A 111 -1.50 15.75 -13.13
C GLY A 111 -2.41 15.33 -14.28
N HIS A 112 -3.60 15.92 -14.31
CA HIS A 112 -4.55 15.75 -15.41
C HIS A 112 -4.29 16.80 -16.50
N GLY A 113 -4.56 16.45 -17.74
CA GLY A 113 -4.52 17.38 -18.87
C GLY A 113 -3.15 17.80 -19.35
N ALA A 114 -3.14 18.69 -20.34
CA ALA A 114 -1.91 19.12 -20.99
C ALA A 114 -1.05 19.99 -20.07
N GLY A 115 -1.64 20.61 -19.05
CA GLY A 115 -0.91 21.40 -18.07
C GLY A 115 -1.58 21.48 -16.69
N PRO A 116 -0.87 22.02 -15.69
CA PRO A 116 -1.33 22.06 -14.30
C PRO A 116 -2.55 22.97 -14.07
N GLU A 117 -2.75 23.96 -14.93
CA GLU A 117 -3.87 24.92 -14.82
C GLU A 117 -5.11 24.49 -15.62
N GLU A 118 -5.02 23.41 -16.39
CA GLU A 118 -6.11 22.98 -17.27
C GLU A 118 -7.16 22.17 -16.49
N ALA A 119 -8.38 22.69 -16.42
CA ALA A 119 -9.51 21.97 -15.86
C ALA A 119 -10.02 20.93 -16.87
N ILE A 120 -9.94 19.65 -16.51
CA ILE A 120 -10.45 18.55 -17.34
C ILE A 120 -11.65 17.90 -16.69
N LYS A 121 -12.71 17.72 -17.50
CA LYS A 121 -13.93 17.00 -17.11
C LYS A 121 -13.67 15.50 -16.93
N ASP A 122 -12.97 14.90 -17.88
CA ASP A 122 -12.71 13.45 -17.92
C ASP A 122 -11.31 13.13 -17.37
N LYS A 123 -11.20 13.17 -16.04
CA LYS A 123 -9.96 12.88 -15.33
C LYS A 123 -9.41 11.49 -15.65
N LEU A 124 -8.09 11.38 -15.80
CA LEU A 124 -7.44 10.11 -16.09
C LEU A 124 -7.48 9.18 -14.86
N PRO A 125 -7.79 7.88 -15.02
CA PRO A 125 -7.72 6.91 -13.93
C PRO A 125 -6.37 6.97 -13.21
N LEU A 126 -6.40 6.88 -11.87
CA LEU A 126 -5.19 6.93 -11.05
C LEU A 126 -4.13 5.91 -11.49
N VAL A 127 -4.53 4.69 -11.85
CA VAL A 127 -3.62 3.64 -12.34
C VAL A 127 -2.76 4.12 -13.51
N LEU A 128 -3.35 4.83 -14.48
CA LEU A 128 -2.60 5.32 -15.64
C LEU A 128 -1.65 6.46 -15.25
N ARG A 129 -2.07 7.36 -14.35
CA ARG A 129 -1.19 8.41 -13.81
C ARG A 129 -0.01 7.82 -13.04
N LEU A 130 -0.24 6.78 -12.23
CA LEU A 130 0.82 6.08 -11.52
C LEU A 130 1.76 5.32 -12.47
N ARG A 131 1.25 4.81 -13.60
CA ARG A 131 2.09 4.17 -14.64
C ARG A 131 3.06 5.18 -15.25
N VAL A 132 2.57 6.37 -15.58
CA VAL A 132 3.42 7.50 -16.04
C VAL A 132 4.44 7.89 -14.97
N LEU A 133 4.02 8.03 -13.71
CA LEU A 133 4.90 8.39 -12.60
C LEU A 133 6.02 7.36 -12.41
N LYS A 134 5.67 6.07 -12.41
CA LYS A 134 6.64 4.98 -12.26
C LYS A 134 7.61 4.90 -13.43
N ALA A 135 7.11 5.07 -14.67
CA ALA A 135 7.96 5.14 -15.85
C ALA A 135 8.98 6.30 -15.76
N ALA A 136 8.53 7.47 -15.28
CA ALA A 136 9.40 8.63 -15.06
C ALA A 136 10.42 8.38 -13.96
N LEU A 137 10.01 7.78 -12.85
CA LEU A 137 10.91 7.43 -11.75
C LEU A 137 11.98 6.43 -12.19
N ASP A 138 11.58 5.37 -12.91
CA ASP A 138 12.51 4.36 -13.42
C ASP A 138 13.50 4.96 -14.42
N ALA A 139 13.03 5.83 -15.32
CA ALA A 139 13.88 6.53 -16.27
C ALA A 139 14.88 7.47 -15.56
N LEU A 140 14.43 8.14 -14.48
CA LEU A 140 15.28 9.01 -13.68
C LEU A 140 16.34 8.19 -12.92
N ILE A 141 15.95 7.12 -12.25
CA ILE A 141 16.87 6.21 -11.55
C ILE A 141 17.93 5.64 -12.51
N ALA A 142 17.53 5.30 -13.73
CA ALA A 142 18.46 4.75 -14.73
C ALA A 142 19.51 5.75 -15.24
N THR A 143 19.29 7.06 -15.03
CA THR A 143 20.15 8.12 -15.57
C THR A 143 20.80 8.98 -14.50
N THR A 144 20.36 8.86 -13.25
CA THR A 144 20.76 9.71 -12.13
C THR A 144 21.08 8.87 -10.90
N PRO A 145 22.11 9.23 -10.10
CA PRO A 145 22.42 8.58 -8.83
C PRO A 145 21.40 8.95 -7.74
N VAL A 146 20.19 8.42 -7.84
CA VAL A 146 19.16 8.48 -6.80
C VAL A 146 19.59 7.56 -5.65
N THR A 147 19.36 8.01 -4.43
CA THR A 147 19.73 7.28 -3.19
C THR A 147 18.52 6.87 -2.37
N LEU A 148 17.47 7.67 -2.41
CA LEU A 148 16.24 7.47 -1.67
C LEU A 148 15.07 7.98 -2.50
N VAL A 149 13.95 7.28 -2.45
CA VAL A 149 12.70 7.67 -3.09
C VAL A 149 11.63 7.79 -2.02
N HIS A 150 10.88 8.89 -2.02
CA HIS A 150 9.63 9.02 -1.30
C HIS A 150 8.47 8.91 -2.29
N TRP A 151 7.65 7.90 -2.09
CA TRP A 151 6.45 7.63 -2.88
C TRP A 151 5.23 8.11 -2.10
N VAL A 152 4.61 9.20 -2.56
CA VAL A 152 3.71 10.03 -1.74
C VAL A 152 2.38 9.34 -1.46
N GLN A 153 1.88 8.55 -2.41
CA GLN A 153 0.53 7.94 -2.37
C GLN A 153 0.35 6.95 -1.24
N SER A 154 1.40 6.20 -0.92
CA SER A 154 1.44 5.29 0.22
C SER A 154 2.30 5.82 1.37
N ASP A 155 2.77 7.06 1.29
CA ASP A 155 3.75 7.65 2.20
C ASP A 155 4.90 6.68 2.53
N MET A 156 5.52 6.13 1.49
CA MET A 156 6.57 5.11 1.62
C MET A 156 7.93 5.61 1.19
N VAL A 157 8.97 5.13 1.87
CA VAL A 157 10.36 5.29 1.45
C VAL A 157 10.93 4.00 0.90
N CYS A 158 11.67 4.11 -0.20
CA CYS A 158 12.32 2.99 -0.87
C CYS A 158 13.70 3.42 -1.38
N THR A 159 14.66 2.49 -1.42
CA THR A 159 15.86 2.66 -2.24
C THR A 159 15.57 2.30 -3.70
N PRO A 160 16.39 2.75 -4.66
CA PRO A 160 16.31 2.27 -6.04
C PRO A 160 16.38 0.75 -6.19
N SER A 161 17.24 0.09 -5.40
CA SER A 161 17.36 -1.37 -5.43
C SER A 161 16.11 -2.10 -4.95
N GLU A 162 15.34 -1.52 -4.03
CA GLU A 162 14.03 -2.07 -3.63
C GLU A 162 12.98 -1.89 -4.74
N LEU A 163 13.05 -0.79 -5.49
CA LEU A 163 12.16 -0.51 -6.62
C LEU A 163 12.43 -1.42 -7.83
N ASP A 164 13.66 -1.90 -8.00
CA ASP A 164 14.03 -2.82 -9.09
C ASP A 164 13.25 -4.14 -9.06
N ILE A 165 12.77 -4.57 -7.89
CA ILE A 165 11.92 -5.77 -7.73
C ILE A 165 10.61 -5.65 -8.54
N TRP A 166 10.18 -4.42 -8.83
CA TRP A 166 8.96 -4.11 -9.58
C TRP A 166 9.23 -3.68 -11.02
N LYS A 167 10.47 -3.74 -11.49
CA LYS A 167 10.81 -3.38 -12.86
C LYS A 167 10.15 -4.36 -13.85
N GLY A 168 9.42 -3.83 -14.81
CA GLY A 168 8.70 -4.62 -15.81
C GLY A 168 7.49 -5.38 -15.27
N ARG A 169 7.02 -5.08 -14.06
CA ARG A 169 5.80 -5.63 -13.47
C ARG A 169 4.71 -4.57 -13.45
N ASP A 170 3.45 -4.99 -13.37
CA ASP A 170 2.36 -4.09 -13.02
C ASP A 170 2.61 -3.41 -11.67
N LEU A 171 2.06 -2.20 -11.51
CA LEU A 171 2.19 -1.44 -10.28
C LEU A 171 1.61 -2.21 -9.10
N PRO A 172 2.43 -2.59 -8.10
CA PRO A 172 1.93 -3.33 -6.97
C PRO A 172 1.06 -2.41 -6.09
N PHE A 173 0.00 -2.98 -5.49
CA PHE A 173 -0.86 -2.24 -4.56
C PHE A 173 -0.10 -1.60 -3.39
N SER A 174 1.05 -2.15 -3.01
CA SER A 174 1.93 -1.55 -2.00
C SER A 174 2.42 -0.13 -2.36
N LEU A 175 2.34 0.30 -3.61
CA LEU A 175 2.60 1.69 -4.01
C LEU A 175 1.37 2.60 -3.85
N VAL A 176 0.19 2.07 -3.53
CA VAL A 176 -1.02 2.88 -3.36
C VAL A 176 -1.59 2.75 -1.95
N MET A 177 -1.17 1.73 -1.19
CA MET A 177 -1.53 1.53 0.20
C MET A 177 -0.31 1.30 1.08
N HIS A 178 -0.42 1.74 2.33
CA HIS A 178 0.57 1.53 3.38
C HIS A 178 0.08 0.48 4.38
N PRO A 179 0.60 -0.76 4.37
CA PRO A 179 0.17 -1.79 5.30
C PRO A 179 0.68 -1.49 6.72
N LEU A 180 -0.24 -1.33 7.66
CA LEU A 180 0.07 -1.08 9.08
C LEU A 180 -0.41 -2.25 9.95
N PRO A 181 0.42 -2.73 10.89
CA PRO A 181 -0.06 -3.66 11.90
C PRO A 181 -1.10 -2.96 12.78
N LEU A 182 -2.19 -3.66 13.10
CA LEU A 182 -3.19 -3.25 14.08
C LEU A 182 -3.03 -4.14 15.31
N PRO A 183 -2.33 -3.69 16.36
CA PRO A 183 -2.16 -4.48 17.57
C PRO A 183 -3.52 -4.81 18.18
N ALA A 184 -3.67 -6.04 18.65
CA ALA A 184 -4.83 -6.47 19.40
C ALA A 184 -4.39 -7.15 20.70
N GLY A 185 -5.27 -7.11 21.70
CA GLY A 185 -5.09 -7.95 22.88
C GLY A 185 -5.06 -9.43 22.50
N PRO A 186 -4.47 -10.29 23.35
CA PRO A 186 -4.55 -11.73 23.15
C PRO A 186 -6.02 -12.17 23.17
N ASP A 187 -6.31 -13.30 22.52
CA ASP A 187 -7.64 -13.91 22.65
C ASP A 187 -7.87 -14.56 24.02
N ILE A 188 -9.04 -15.20 24.15
CA ILE A 188 -9.50 -15.89 25.35
C ILE A 188 -8.51 -17.00 25.76
N ASP A 189 -7.81 -17.59 24.79
CA ASP A 189 -6.82 -18.65 25.00
C ASP A 189 -5.40 -18.09 25.23
N GLY A 190 -5.25 -16.77 25.26
CA GLY A 190 -3.97 -16.09 25.47
C GLY A 190 -3.10 -15.99 24.20
N ALA A 191 -3.59 -16.41 23.04
CA ALA A 191 -2.84 -16.35 21.80
C ALA A 191 -2.78 -14.92 21.25
N ALA A 192 -1.60 -14.52 20.77
CA ALA A 192 -1.39 -13.22 20.19
C ALA A 192 -2.21 -13.05 18.91
N ARG A 193 -2.89 -11.91 18.79
CA ARG A 193 -3.67 -11.54 17.60
C ARG A 193 -3.12 -10.28 16.97
N LEU A 194 -3.13 -10.25 15.65
CA LEU A 194 -2.69 -9.11 14.88
C LEU A 194 -3.70 -8.83 13.77
N GLY A 195 -4.22 -7.61 13.75
CA GLY A 195 -4.97 -7.10 12.63
C GLY A 195 -4.05 -6.38 11.66
N MET A 196 -4.59 -5.98 10.52
CA MET A 196 -3.87 -5.15 9.55
C MET A 196 -4.76 -4.02 9.07
N VAL A 197 -4.17 -2.88 8.75
CA VAL A 197 -4.83 -1.77 8.07
C VAL A 197 -4.13 -1.55 6.74
N ALA A 198 -4.88 -1.47 5.65
CA ALA A 198 -4.37 -0.90 4.40
C ALA A 198 -4.54 0.62 4.47
N GLY A 199 -3.58 1.32 5.08
CA GLY A 199 -3.56 2.78 5.06
C GLY A 199 -3.57 3.30 3.61
N CYS A 200 -4.23 4.42 3.37
CA CYS A 200 -4.45 4.99 2.03
C CYS A 200 -5.29 4.13 1.06
N SER A 201 -5.87 2.99 1.50
CA SER A 201 -6.70 2.17 0.59
C SER A 201 -7.96 2.88 0.14
N GLU A 202 -8.36 3.97 0.78
CA GLU A 202 -9.44 4.82 0.31
C GLU A 202 -9.18 5.37 -1.10
N HIS A 203 -7.93 5.47 -1.53
CA HIS A 203 -7.59 5.81 -2.91
C HIS A 203 -8.08 4.76 -3.92
N LEU A 204 -8.19 3.51 -3.47
CA LEU A 204 -8.61 2.35 -4.27
C LEU A 204 -10.09 1.99 -4.08
N LEU A 205 -10.55 2.01 -2.83
CA LEU A 205 -11.85 1.46 -2.42
C LEU A 205 -12.85 2.52 -1.96
N GLY A 206 -12.44 3.80 -1.90
CA GLY A 206 -13.21 4.87 -1.29
C GLY A 206 -13.36 4.78 0.23
N LYS A 207 -12.79 3.76 0.86
CA LYS A 207 -12.75 3.53 2.30
C LYS A 207 -11.43 2.89 2.72
N THR A 208 -11.07 3.06 3.98
CA THR A 208 -9.90 2.40 4.56
C THR A 208 -10.25 0.95 4.86
N LEU A 209 -9.42 0.01 4.41
CA LEU A 209 -9.61 -1.43 4.55
C LEU A 209 -8.89 -1.93 5.79
N TYR A 210 -9.64 -2.59 6.66
CA TYR A 210 -9.20 -3.21 7.89
C TYR A 210 -9.35 -4.71 7.76
N LEU A 211 -8.32 -5.43 8.16
CA LEU A 211 -8.37 -6.86 8.42
C LEU A 211 -8.42 -7.02 9.94
N ASP A 212 -9.54 -7.55 10.44
CA ASP A 212 -9.75 -7.74 11.88
C ASP A 212 -8.65 -8.64 12.46
N PRO A 213 -8.30 -8.46 13.75
CA PRO A 213 -7.25 -9.23 14.37
C PRO A 213 -7.51 -10.74 14.33
N MET A 214 -6.53 -11.49 13.83
CA MET A 214 -6.58 -12.96 13.74
C MET A 214 -5.31 -13.57 14.37
N PRO A 215 -5.33 -14.85 14.77
CA PRO A 215 -4.15 -15.56 15.26
C PRO A 215 -3.20 -15.88 14.10
N ARG A 216 -2.61 -14.84 13.51
CA ARG A 216 -1.73 -14.91 12.35
C ARG A 216 -0.53 -13.98 12.53
N ASP A 217 0.59 -14.34 11.93
CA ASP A 217 1.76 -13.47 11.87
C ASP A 217 1.53 -12.27 10.91
N GLN A 218 2.39 -11.27 11.03
CA GLN A 218 2.31 -10.05 10.22
C GLN A 218 2.44 -10.33 8.72
N ALA A 219 3.31 -11.27 8.33
CA ALA A 219 3.52 -11.63 6.92
C ALA A 219 2.25 -12.23 6.29
N THR A 220 1.54 -13.06 7.03
CA THR A 220 0.29 -13.69 6.58
C THR A 220 -0.84 -12.68 6.54
N GLY A 221 -0.96 -11.80 7.54
CA GLY A 221 -1.91 -10.68 7.51
C GLY A 221 -1.71 -9.79 6.28
N PHE A 222 -0.45 -9.43 5.98
CA PHE A 222 -0.12 -8.65 4.79
C PHE A 222 -0.47 -9.38 3.48
N ARG A 223 -0.08 -10.66 3.34
CA ARG A 223 -0.43 -11.45 2.14
C ARG A 223 -1.94 -11.54 1.93
N GLN A 224 -2.70 -11.75 3.02
CA GLN A 224 -4.16 -11.81 2.97
C GLN A 224 -4.76 -10.49 2.48
N LEU A 225 -4.29 -9.36 3.02
CA LEU A 225 -4.73 -8.03 2.64
C LEU A 225 -4.49 -7.76 1.14
N ILE A 226 -3.29 -8.09 0.65
CA ILE A 226 -2.94 -7.95 -0.76
C ILE A 226 -3.76 -8.90 -1.65
N SER A 227 -4.02 -10.14 -1.22
CA SER A 227 -4.87 -11.09 -1.97
C SER A 227 -6.28 -10.54 -2.14
N ILE A 228 -6.89 -10.02 -1.08
CA ILE A 228 -8.23 -9.42 -1.10
C ILE A 228 -8.26 -8.26 -2.11
N LEU A 229 -7.27 -7.37 -2.07
CA LEU A 229 -7.21 -6.24 -3.00
C LEU A 229 -7.01 -6.66 -4.46
N ASN A 230 -6.13 -7.64 -4.72
CA ASN A 230 -5.94 -8.21 -6.05
C ASN A 230 -7.24 -8.81 -6.57
N GLU A 231 -7.86 -9.71 -5.80
CA GLU A 231 -9.09 -10.39 -6.21
C GLU A 231 -10.24 -9.40 -6.42
N HIS A 232 -10.34 -8.36 -5.59
CA HIS A 232 -11.34 -7.32 -5.76
C HIS A 232 -11.09 -6.50 -7.04
N HIS A 233 -9.83 -6.11 -7.29
CA HIS A 233 -9.44 -5.38 -8.48
C HIS A 233 -9.68 -6.17 -9.77
N GLU A 234 -9.47 -7.49 -9.73
CA GLU A 234 -9.73 -8.40 -10.83
C GLU A 234 -11.22 -8.76 -10.97
N GLY A 235 -12.09 -8.19 -10.13
CA GLY A 235 -13.54 -8.40 -10.16
C GLY A 235 -13.98 -9.80 -9.71
N ARG A 236 -13.08 -10.55 -9.05
CA ARG A 236 -13.38 -11.91 -8.55
C ARG A 236 -14.14 -11.89 -7.23
N ILE A 237 -13.93 -10.87 -6.42
CA ILE A 237 -14.67 -10.66 -5.19
C ILE A 237 -15.30 -9.27 -5.13
N HIS A 238 -16.42 -9.20 -4.43
CA HIS A 238 -17.03 -7.95 -4.04
C HIS A 238 -16.72 -7.66 -2.58
N LEU A 239 -16.59 -6.38 -2.26
CA LEU A 239 -16.39 -5.89 -0.90
C LEU A 239 -17.60 -5.05 -0.50
N ASN A 240 -18.81 -5.59 -0.69
CA ASN A 240 -20.02 -4.96 -0.21
C ASN A 240 -20.29 -5.37 1.23
N HIS A 241 -21.00 -4.52 1.97
CA HIS A 241 -21.45 -4.86 3.31
C HIS A 241 -22.35 -6.11 3.29
N GLY A 242 -22.02 -7.12 4.10
CA GLY A 242 -22.76 -8.39 4.11
C GLY A 242 -22.08 -9.50 3.32
N ASP A 243 -21.14 -9.17 2.43
CA ASP A 243 -20.43 -10.17 1.64
C ASP A 243 -19.59 -11.09 2.53
N SER A 244 -19.35 -12.31 2.03
CA SER A 244 -18.54 -13.32 2.70
C SER A 244 -17.46 -13.82 1.72
N LEU A 245 -16.23 -13.91 2.21
CA LEU A 245 -15.04 -14.31 1.47
C LEU A 245 -14.54 -15.64 2.04
N GLU A 246 -14.54 -16.69 1.23
CA GLU A 246 -14.02 -17.99 1.64
C GLU A 246 -12.52 -18.09 1.31
N LEU A 247 -11.70 -18.32 2.34
CA LEU A 247 -10.27 -18.54 2.18
C LEU A 247 -9.97 -19.97 1.72
N THR A 248 -8.74 -20.19 1.25
CA THR A 248 -8.31 -21.52 0.76
C THR A 248 -8.34 -22.60 1.84
N ASP A 249 -8.26 -22.22 3.12
CA ASP A 249 -8.34 -23.11 4.28
C ASP A 249 -9.79 -23.37 4.74
N GLY A 250 -10.79 -22.82 4.05
CA GLY A 250 -12.21 -22.91 4.40
C GLY A 250 -12.68 -21.88 5.42
N THR A 251 -11.80 -21.00 5.89
CA THR A 251 -12.19 -19.89 6.78
C THR A 251 -13.07 -18.92 6.02
N VAL A 252 -14.22 -18.56 6.59
CA VAL A 252 -15.11 -17.53 6.04
C VAL A 252 -14.83 -16.21 6.73
N LEU A 253 -14.47 -15.19 5.95
CA LEU A 253 -14.38 -13.80 6.40
C LEU A 253 -15.63 -13.05 5.96
N HIS A 254 -16.11 -12.14 6.78
CA HIS A 254 -17.27 -11.31 6.49
C HIS A 254 -16.87 -9.85 6.30
N VAL A 255 -17.56 -9.17 5.39
CA VAL A 255 -17.31 -7.77 5.05
C VAL A 255 -18.31 -6.86 5.80
N ARG A 256 -17.79 -5.98 6.66
CA ARG A 256 -18.56 -4.99 7.41
C ARG A 256 -18.18 -3.58 6.99
N HIS A 257 -19.17 -2.74 6.67
CA HIS A 257 -18.91 -1.32 6.39
C HIS A 257 -19.21 -0.54 7.65
N GLU A 258 -18.24 0.27 8.09
CA GLU A 258 -18.40 1.18 9.21
C GLU A 258 -18.45 2.62 8.70
N ASN A 259 -19.13 3.47 9.46
CA ASN A 259 -19.29 4.88 9.16
C ASN A 259 -17.96 5.64 9.34
N ALA A 260 -17.91 6.83 8.77
CA ALA A 260 -16.79 7.75 8.97
C ALA A 260 -16.57 8.05 10.46
N VAL A 261 -15.30 8.07 10.85
CA VAL A 261 -14.83 8.52 12.17
C VAL A 261 -13.70 9.53 11.99
N SER A 262 -13.26 10.18 13.07
CA SER A 262 -12.21 11.20 13.00
C SER A 262 -10.91 10.69 12.36
N ALA A 263 -10.55 9.42 12.62
CA ALA A 263 -9.38 8.76 12.05
C ALA A 263 -9.58 8.31 10.59
N ASP A 264 -10.82 7.97 10.19
CA ASP A 264 -11.15 7.43 8.86
C ASP A 264 -12.35 8.20 8.29
N ARG A 265 -12.08 9.37 7.71
CA ARG A 265 -13.11 10.31 7.27
C ARG A 265 -14.04 9.76 6.17
N CYS A 266 -13.56 8.78 5.41
CA CYS A 266 -14.34 8.12 4.36
C CYS A 266 -15.11 6.88 4.87
N GLY A 267 -14.92 6.50 6.14
CA GLY A 267 -15.42 5.25 6.70
C GLY A 267 -14.50 4.06 6.42
N ARG A 268 -14.93 2.88 6.87
CA ARG A 268 -14.10 1.67 6.87
C ARG A 268 -14.78 0.50 6.18
N ILE A 269 -13.97 -0.38 5.61
CA ILE A 269 -14.33 -1.73 5.21
C ILE A 269 -13.56 -2.66 6.16
N CYS A 270 -14.26 -3.34 7.06
CA CYS A 270 -13.67 -4.29 7.99
C CYS A 270 -13.93 -5.70 7.46
N VAL A 271 -12.87 -6.49 7.32
CA VAL A 271 -12.92 -7.89 6.89
C VAL A 271 -12.47 -8.75 8.06
N GLY A 272 -13.33 -9.63 8.55
CA GLY A 272 -13.05 -10.40 9.75
C GLY A 272 -13.95 -11.60 9.95
N LEU A 273 -13.70 -12.38 11.00
CA LEU A 273 -14.46 -13.60 11.31
C LEU A 273 -15.88 -13.32 11.83
N THR A 274 -16.15 -12.08 12.26
CA THR A 274 -17.43 -11.73 12.87
C THR A 274 -18.41 -11.30 11.78
N PRO A 275 -19.56 -11.99 11.61
CA PRO A 275 -20.56 -11.56 10.64
C PRO A 275 -21.08 -10.18 11.00
N PRO A 276 -21.49 -9.37 10.01
CA PRO A 276 -22.12 -8.09 10.29
C PRO A 276 -23.37 -8.34 11.14
N GLN A 277 -23.43 -7.72 12.32
CA GLN A 277 -24.64 -7.80 13.13
C GLN A 277 -25.75 -7.13 12.31
N VAL A 278 -26.78 -7.91 11.96
CA VAL A 278 -28.03 -7.36 11.46
C VAL A 278 -28.45 -6.36 12.54
N ARG A 279 -28.44 -5.05 12.22
CA ARG A 279 -29.08 -4.09 13.10
C ARG A 279 -30.49 -4.61 13.27
N ALA A 280 -30.81 -5.15 14.45
CA ALA A 280 -32.20 -5.28 14.84
C ALA A 280 -32.77 -3.88 14.62
N PRO A 281 -33.82 -3.71 13.80
CA PRO A 281 -34.38 -2.39 13.55
C PRO A 281 -34.81 -1.80 14.89
N THR A 282 -33.92 -1.00 15.48
CA THR A 282 -34.24 -0.12 16.59
C THR A 282 -35.28 0.80 15.99
N GLY A 283 -36.51 0.72 16.50
CA GLY A 283 -37.72 1.32 15.93
C GLY A 283 -37.76 2.86 15.93
N THR A 284 -36.61 3.50 15.72
CA THR A 284 -36.37 4.94 15.65
C THR A 284 -36.09 5.43 14.23
N ASP A 285 -36.04 4.55 13.23
CA ASP A 285 -36.18 5.01 11.84
C ASP A 285 -37.64 5.46 11.65
N ALA A 286 -37.85 6.77 11.50
CA ALA A 286 -39.10 7.50 11.69
C ALA A 286 -40.38 6.90 11.07
N ALA A 287 -40.26 6.04 10.06
CA ALA A 287 -41.37 5.30 9.47
C ALA A 287 -42.00 4.25 10.40
N GLY A 288 -41.22 3.67 11.33
CA GLY A 288 -41.69 2.62 12.25
C GLY A 288 -42.55 3.13 13.40
N PHE A 289 -42.52 4.44 13.69
CA PHE A 289 -43.30 5.04 14.78
C PHE A 289 -44.74 5.32 14.33
N GLU A 290 -44.95 5.86 13.13
CA GLU A 290 -46.29 6.06 12.58
C GLU A 290 -47.01 4.74 12.31
N ASP A 291 -46.30 3.72 11.80
CA ASP A 291 -46.88 2.39 11.55
C ASP A 291 -47.23 1.64 12.86
N ARG A 292 -46.52 1.91 13.96
CA ARG A 292 -46.89 1.37 15.28
C ARG A 292 -48.06 2.13 15.90
N LEU A 293 -48.15 3.46 15.71
CA LEU A 293 -49.29 4.27 16.17
C LEU A 293 -50.58 3.94 15.42
N SER A 294 -50.51 3.69 14.10
CA SER A 294 -51.67 3.28 13.30
C SER A 294 -52.11 1.85 13.64
N ARG A 295 -51.17 0.91 13.89
CA ARG A 295 -51.50 -0.43 14.38
C ARG A 295 -52.09 -0.42 15.79
N LEU A 296 -51.58 0.40 16.71
CA LEU A 296 -52.14 0.52 18.06
C LEU A 296 -53.53 1.18 18.07
N ARG A 297 -53.81 2.10 17.13
CA ARG A 297 -55.16 2.65 16.92
C ARG A 297 -56.12 1.65 16.26
N GLY A 298 -55.60 0.70 15.48
CA GLY A 298 -56.39 -0.37 14.84
C GLY A 298 -56.74 -1.54 15.75
N VAL A 299 -55.92 -1.84 16.76
CA VAL A 299 -56.08 -3.03 17.64
C VAL A 299 -57.13 -2.84 18.76
N ALA A 300 -57.72 -1.65 18.91
CA ALA A 300 -58.83 -1.44 19.85
C ALA A 300 -60.18 -2.00 19.36
N ARG A 301 -60.26 -2.62 18.17
CA ARG A 301 -61.48 -3.27 17.67
C ARG A 301 -61.16 -4.53 16.88
N GLY A 302 -61.42 -5.70 17.49
CA GLY A 302 -61.50 -6.97 16.78
C GLY A 302 -60.72 -8.06 17.47
N GLY A 303 -61.39 -8.82 18.33
CA GLY A 303 -60.86 -10.05 18.86
C GLY A 303 -60.94 -11.14 17.80
N GLU A 304 -59.81 -11.77 17.50
CA GLU A 304 -59.77 -13.18 17.08
C GLU A 304 -58.33 -13.71 17.15
N LYS A 305 -58.21 -14.91 17.70
CA LYS A 305 -56.95 -15.64 17.89
C LYS A 305 -56.55 -16.28 16.56
N MET A 306 -55.25 -16.25 16.21
CA MET A 306 -54.72 -17.22 15.25
C MET A 306 -53.35 -17.76 15.70
N ALA A 307 -53.31 -19.09 15.84
CA ALA A 307 -52.13 -19.90 16.05
C ALA A 307 -51.40 -20.11 14.71
N VAL A 308 -50.07 -20.09 14.71
CA VAL A 308 -49.25 -20.45 13.55
C VAL A 308 -48.53 -21.76 13.85
N SER A 309 -48.83 -22.77 13.03
CA SER A 309 -48.23 -24.11 13.01
C SER A 309 -46.86 -24.07 12.32
N ILE A 310 -45.86 -24.69 12.94
CA ILE A 310 -44.49 -24.87 12.43
C ILE A 310 -44.35 -26.31 11.93
N HIS A 311 -44.72 -26.56 10.69
CA HIS A 311 -44.39 -27.79 9.98
C HIS A 311 -44.48 -27.48 8.48
N ASP A 312 -43.35 -27.12 7.88
CA ASP A 312 -43.05 -27.30 6.45
C ASP A 312 -41.74 -26.55 6.12
N LYS A 313 -40.59 -27.19 6.40
CA LYS A 313 -39.30 -26.82 5.80
C LYS A 313 -38.20 -27.88 5.97
N VAL A 314 -38.57 -29.15 5.78
CA VAL A 314 -37.59 -30.24 5.66
C VAL A 314 -38.04 -31.14 4.51
N GLU A 315 -37.66 -30.78 3.29
CA GLU A 315 -37.50 -31.69 2.13
C GLU A 315 -37.14 -30.88 0.87
N ALA A 316 -35.86 -30.49 0.74
CA ALA A 316 -35.25 -30.12 -0.53
C ALA A 316 -33.73 -30.03 -0.35
N ASP A 317 -33.03 -31.17 -0.45
CA ASP A 317 -31.76 -31.25 -1.20
C ASP A 317 -31.13 -32.65 -1.10
N SER A 318 -31.37 -33.47 -2.11
CA SER A 318 -30.60 -34.68 -2.40
C SER A 318 -29.89 -34.53 -3.74
N ARG A 319 -28.56 -34.38 -3.72
CA ARG A 319 -27.70 -34.46 -4.92
C ARG A 319 -26.59 -35.52 -4.74
N PRO A 320 -26.13 -36.17 -5.83
CA PRO A 320 -25.35 -37.41 -5.77
C PRO A 320 -23.86 -37.19 -5.47
N ARG A 321 -23.26 -38.14 -4.74
CA ARG A 321 -21.84 -38.16 -4.33
C ARG A 321 -20.91 -38.58 -5.49
N LYS A 322 -19.88 -37.78 -5.77
CA LYS A 322 -18.74 -38.15 -6.65
C LYS A 322 -17.59 -38.78 -5.85
N SER A 323 -16.84 -39.67 -6.48
CA SER A 323 -15.85 -40.55 -5.85
C SER A 323 -14.58 -39.83 -5.35
N LEU A 324 -14.07 -40.33 -4.22
CA LEU A 324 -13.03 -39.75 -3.37
C LEU A 324 -11.66 -39.61 -4.06
N LEU A 325 -11.38 -40.46 -5.07
CA LEU A 325 -10.14 -40.43 -5.86
C LEU A 325 -10.03 -39.21 -6.79
N SER A 326 -11.17 -38.67 -7.26
CA SER A 326 -11.17 -37.46 -8.10
C SER A 326 -10.88 -36.16 -7.34
N ARG A 327 -11.02 -36.16 -6.00
CA ARG A 327 -10.78 -35.00 -5.14
C ARG A 327 -9.30 -34.80 -4.76
N LEU A 328 -8.47 -35.84 -4.85
CA LEU A 328 -7.07 -35.77 -4.42
C LEU A 328 -6.07 -35.52 -5.55
N ALA A 329 -6.36 -35.95 -6.79
CA ALA A 329 -5.41 -35.81 -7.89
C ALA A 329 -5.31 -34.39 -8.48
N PHE A 330 -6.41 -33.61 -8.44
CA PHE A 330 -6.45 -32.27 -9.04
C PHE A 330 -5.72 -31.17 -8.23
N PRO A 331 -5.77 -31.11 -6.89
CA PRO A 331 -5.05 -30.07 -6.15
C PRO A 331 -3.54 -30.25 -6.14
N LEU A 332 -3.01 -31.47 -6.29
CA LEU A 332 -1.56 -31.71 -6.29
C LEU A 332 -0.88 -31.27 -7.59
N LEU A 333 -1.57 -31.36 -8.73
CA LEU A 333 -1.03 -30.94 -10.03
C LEU A 333 -1.26 -29.46 -10.34
N VAL A 334 -2.31 -28.84 -9.79
CA VAL A 334 -2.68 -27.45 -10.09
C VAL A 334 -2.17 -26.45 -9.04
N ARG A 335 -1.94 -26.83 -7.77
CA ARG A 335 -1.61 -25.86 -6.70
C ARG A 335 -0.15 -25.47 -6.56
N GLY A 336 0.71 -25.82 -7.51
CA GLY A 336 2.04 -25.23 -7.61
C GLY A 336 2.93 -25.35 -6.36
N VAL A 337 2.62 -26.17 -5.34
CA VAL A 337 3.30 -26.18 -4.03
C VAL A 337 4.80 -26.48 -4.13
N ALA A 338 5.20 -27.25 -5.15
CA ALA A 338 6.61 -27.53 -5.43
C ALA A 338 7.42 -26.26 -5.79
N VAL A 339 6.78 -25.26 -6.41
CA VAL A 339 7.48 -24.05 -6.88
C VAL A 339 7.76 -23.07 -5.74
N PRO A 340 6.81 -22.67 -4.87
CA PRO A 340 7.10 -21.86 -3.68
C PRO A 340 8.03 -22.55 -2.69
N ALA A 341 7.94 -23.88 -2.50
CA ALA A 341 8.86 -24.60 -1.63
C ALA A 341 10.30 -24.58 -2.16
N LEU A 342 10.48 -24.68 -3.48
CA LEU A 342 11.78 -24.55 -4.14
C LEU A 342 12.32 -23.11 -4.03
N PHE A 343 11.48 -22.08 -4.21
CA PHE A 343 11.89 -20.69 -4.03
C PHE A 343 12.21 -20.34 -2.57
N LEU A 344 11.51 -20.93 -1.60
CA LEU A 344 11.78 -20.77 -0.18
C LEU A 344 13.11 -21.45 0.19
N ALA A 345 13.37 -22.65 -0.33
CA ALA A 345 14.64 -23.35 -0.12
C ALA A 345 15.82 -22.57 -0.73
N LEU A 346 15.66 -22.00 -1.93
CA LEU A 346 16.66 -21.15 -2.58
C LEU A 346 16.88 -19.83 -1.82
N TYR A 347 15.83 -19.21 -1.30
CA TYR A 347 15.95 -18.01 -0.47
C TYR A 347 16.80 -18.27 0.78
N TYR A 348 16.59 -19.38 1.48
CA TYR A 348 17.37 -19.71 2.69
C TYR A 348 18.79 -20.20 2.40
N THR A 349 19.07 -20.76 1.22
CA THR A 349 20.44 -21.20 0.86
C THR A 349 21.32 -20.05 0.36
N PHE A 350 20.76 -19.00 -0.22
CA PHE A 350 21.54 -17.89 -0.80
C PHE A 350 21.46 -16.56 -0.03
N VAL A 351 20.54 -16.42 0.93
CA VAL A 351 20.29 -15.15 1.67
C VAL A 351 20.47 -15.32 3.19
N ALA A 352 20.91 -16.49 3.67
CA ALA A 352 21.30 -16.62 5.07
C ALA A 352 22.48 -15.67 5.38
N PRO A 353 22.44 -14.88 6.47
CA PRO A 353 23.56 -14.04 6.86
C PRO A 353 24.80 -14.93 7.08
N PRO A 354 26.01 -14.47 6.72
CA PRO A 354 27.21 -15.24 6.98
C PRO A 354 27.27 -15.57 8.47
N LYS A 355 27.56 -16.85 8.79
CA LYS A 355 27.82 -17.29 10.16
C LYS A 355 28.78 -16.28 10.81
N PRO A 356 28.49 -15.79 12.03
CA PRO A 356 29.40 -14.89 12.72
C PRO A 356 30.75 -15.60 12.83
N VAL A 357 31.75 -15.02 12.16
CA VAL A 357 33.14 -15.44 12.32
C VAL A 357 33.51 -15.11 13.76
N SER A 358 33.71 -16.15 14.58
CA SER A 358 34.26 -15.99 15.91
C SER A 358 35.68 -15.42 15.78
N LEU A 359 35.83 -14.12 16.01
CA LEU A 359 37.11 -13.47 16.21
C LEU A 359 37.60 -13.75 17.65
N ALA A 360 37.85 -15.02 17.94
CA ALA A 360 38.65 -15.42 19.08
C ALA A 360 40.10 -15.58 18.60
N GLY A 361 40.98 -14.70 19.08
CA GLY A 361 42.42 -14.97 19.14
C GLY A 361 43.29 -14.23 18.13
N ASN A 362 43.68 -13.00 18.48
CA ASN A 362 45.08 -12.60 18.73
C ASN A 362 45.24 -11.09 18.51
N SER A 363 45.04 -10.33 19.59
CA SER A 363 45.52 -8.95 19.66
C SER A 363 47.05 -8.96 19.76
N PRO A 364 47.79 -8.28 18.87
CA PRO A 364 49.21 -8.06 19.07
C PRO A 364 49.43 -7.12 20.25
N LYS A 365 50.43 -7.45 21.08
CA LYS A 365 50.87 -6.65 22.22
C LYS A 365 51.19 -5.21 21.78
N ALA A 366 50.67 -4.26 22.56
CA ALA A 366 51.02 -2.86 22.46
C ALA A 366 52.48 -2.66 22.87
N ASP A 367 53.32 -2.26 21.90
CA ASP A 367 54.63 -1.70 22.19
C ASP A 367 54.48 -0.23 22.60
N ALA A 368 55.21 0.12 23.65
CA ALA A 368 55.23 1.42 24.28
C ALA A 368 55.76 2.51 23.35
N LEU A 369 55.02 3.62 23.24
CA LEU A 369 55.52 4.87 22.69
C LEU A 369 55.51 5.96 23.77
N LEU A 370 56.70 6.54 23.94
CA LEU A 370 57.11 7.56 24.90
C LEU A 370 56.35 8.90 24.73
N PRO A 371 56.19 9.68 25.81
CA PRO A 371 55.55 10.99 25.77
C PRO A 371 56.50 12.06 25.21
N SER A 372 56.05 12.75 24.14
CA SER A 372 56.71 13.94 23.59
C SER A 372 56.32 15.16 24.42
N GLN A 373 57.33 15.91 24.87
CA GLN A 373 57.21 17.15 25.63
C GLN A 373 56.55 18.26 24.80
N ILE A 374 55.64 18.99 25.45
CA ILE A 374 55.03 20.23 24.97
C ILE A 374 55.89 21.37 25.48
N THR A 375 56.55 22.09 24.57
CA THR A 375 57.23 23.36 24.87
C THR A 375 56.31 24.51 24.44
N SER A 376 55.82 25.26 25.42
CA SER A 376 55.10 26.51 25.24
C SER A 376 56.08 27.66 24.97
N ALA A 377 55.86 28.42 23.89
CA ALA A 377 56.53 29.70 23.66
C ALA A 377 55.51 30.83 23.77
N GLN A 378 55.72 31.66 24.79
CA GLN A 378 55.03 32.91 25.08
C GLN A 378 55.37 33.97 24.02
N GLY A 379 54.35 34.65 23.49
CA GLY A 379 54.51 35.91 22.77
C GLY A 379 54.22 37.09 23.70
N THR A 380 55.25 37.83 24.06
CA THR A 380 55.19 39.13 24.76
C THR A 380 54.94 40.27 23.79
N ALA A 381 54.13 41.23 24.24
CA ALA A 381 53.80 42.48 23.57
C ALA A 381 54.87 43.58 23.76
N GLN A 382 54.75 44.62 22.92
CA GLN A 382 55.21 46.02 23.03
C GLN A 382 56.61 46.40 22.51
N PRO A 383 56.85 47.68 22.15
CA PRO A 383 56.07 48.91 22.41
C PRO A 383 55.22 49.47 21.26
#